data_AF-A0A2U2DUB1-F1
#
_entry.id   AF-A0A2U2DUB1-F1
#
_cell.length_a   1.000
_cell.length_b   1.000
_cell.length_c   1.000
_cell.angle_alpha   90.00
_cell.angle_beta   90.00
_cell.angle_gamma   90.00
#
_symmetry.space_group_name_H-M   'P 1'
#
loop_
_entity.id
_entity.type
_entity.pdbx_description
1 polymer ?
#
loop_
_entity_poly.entity_id
_entity_poly.type
_entity_poly.pdbx_seq_one_letter_code
_entity_poly.pdbx_strand_id
1 'polypeptide(L)'
;MGAQRIALDLAVSTFGQLEKYVPANDNHQGGRYIGLARREESQPVTRDVPDQEARQGDWMQTYTGRQFWPLDPRSEEVVIDDIAHSLSLQCRYAGHCRRFYSVAEHSVLLARWLRGKYGAMTALYGLLHDASEAYLVDVPRPVKPSLTGYKEVEAKVQAAVFQRFGLPADLPDTVHDADNRIIGDELVNLQPMEWHARHSDKLGVPIMLWSPAEAEEEFMWTFRALMDQTADVRGGKAGGKAA
;
A
#
# COMPACT_ATOMS: atom_id res chain seq x y z
N MET A 1 23.79 50.37 29.06
CA MET A 1 24.13 48.93 29.23
C MET A 1 23.16 48.14 28.39
N GLY A 2 23.62 47.69 27.22
CA GLY A 2 22.76 47.10 26.18
C GLY A 2 22.47 45.62 26.43
N ALA A 3 21.20 45.26 26.43
CA ALA A 3 20.76 43.88 26.24
C ALA A 3 20.79 43.58 24.74
N GLN A 4 21.94 43.09 24.25
CA GLN A 4 22.09 42.65 22.87
C GLN A 4 21.51 41.23 22.76
N ARG A 5 20.43 41.12 21.99
CA ARG A 5 19.70 39.88 21.67
C ARG A 5 20.68 38.85 21.09
N ILE A 6 20.73 37.67 21.70
CA ILE A 6 21.31 36.48 21.08
C ILE A 6 20.24 35.92 20.13
N ALA A 7 20.21 36.41 18.89
CA ALA A 7 19.64 35.64 17.78
C ALA A 7 20.74 34.70 17.29
N LEU A 8 20.94 33.58 17.98
CA LEU A 8 21.81 32.52 17.48
C LEU A 8 21.02 31.80 16.37
N ASP A 9 21.47 31.97 15.13
CA ASP A 9 20.86 31.36 13.96
C ASP A 9 20.91 29.82 14.09
N LEU A 10 19.73 29.20 14.21
CA LEU A 10 19.56 27.75 14.32
C LEU A 10 20.19 26.99 13.14
N ALA A 11 20.35 27.64 11.99
CA ALA A 11 20.92 27.05 10.79
C ALA A 11 22.39 26.66 10.94
N VAL A 12 23.17 27.36 11.77
CA VAL A 12 24.64 27.22 11.77
C VAL A 12 25.14 26.42 12.98
N SER A 13 24.44 26.49 14.12
CA SER A 13 24.93 25.92 15.39
C SER A 13 24.47 24.49 15.68
N THR A 14 23.35 24.04 15.11
CA THR A 14 22.78 22.70 15.41
C THR A 14 22.90 21.72 14.25
N PHE A 15 22.71 22.20 13.01
CA PHE A 15 22.61 21.34 11.84
C PHE A 15 23.80 21.43 10.88
N GLY A 16 24.77 22.34 11.08
CA GLY A 16 25.84 22.58 10.10
C GLY A 16 25.33 22.91 8.68
N GLN A 17 26.22 23.03 7.71
CA GLN A 17 25.81 23.37 6.33
C GLN A 17 24.93 22.28 5.73
N LEU A 18 23.80 22.66 5.11
CA LEU A 18 22.87 21.74 4.46
C LEU A 18 23.56 20.87 3.39
N GLU A 19 24.61 21.40 2.78
CA GLU A 19 25.47 20.74 1.78
C GLU A 19 26.22 19.51 2.31
N LYS A 20 26.33 19.35 3.64
CA LYS A 20 26.95 18.16 4.26
C LYS A 20 26.02 16.95 4.32
N TYR A 21 24.71 17.16 4.15
CA TYR A 21 23.72 16.09 4.16
C TYR A 21 23.62 15.52 2.75
N VAL A 22 24.30 14.39 2.53
CA VAL A 22 24.02 13.55 1.37
C VAL A 22 22.65 12.91 1.62
N PRO A 23 21.63 13.11 0.76
CA PRO A 23 20.37 12.41 0.89
C PRO A 23 20.65 10.90 0.97
N ALA A 24 20.13 10.22 2.00
CA ALA A 24 20.24 8.76 2.11
C ALA A 24 19.42 8.01 1.04
N ASN A 25 18.87 8.73 0.06
CA ASN A 25 18.01 8.21 -0.96
C ASN A 25 18.86 7.46 -1.99
N ASP A 26 18.64 6.15 -2.06
CA ASP A 26 19.11 5.18 -3.04
C ASP A 26 18.65 5.46 -4.48
N ASN A 27 17.93 6.56 -4.72
CA ASN A 27 17.58 7.14 -6.02
C ASN A 27 18.77 7.61 -6.90
N HIS A 28 19.97 7.06 -6.72
CA HIS A 28 21.16 7.42 -7.49
C HIS A 28 21.59 6.31 -8.44
N GLN A 29 21.18 6.41 -9.71
CA GLN A 29 22.04 5.96 -10.82
C GLN A 29 22.60 7.18 -11.55
N GLY A 30 23.92 7.31 -11.60
CA GLY A 30 24.60 8.23 -12.53
C GLY A 30 24.53 9.72 -12.22
N GLY A 31 24.30 10.13 -10.96
CA GLY A 31 24.52 11.52 -10.53
C GLY A 31 23.50 12.55 -11.03
N ARG A 32 22.33 12.12 -11.51
CA ARG A 32 21.20 13.02 -11.80
C ARG A 32 20.06 12.77 -10.81
N TYR A 33 19.55 13.85 -10.21
CA TYR A 33 18.31 13.83 -9.45
C TYR A 33 17.16 13.53 -10.42
N ILE A 34 16.49 12.38 -10.26
CA ILE A 34 15.41 11.95 -11.17
C ILE A 34 14.16 12.85 -11.07
N GLY A 35 14.09 13.71 -10.05
CA GLY A 35 12.91 14.55 -9.76
C GLY A 35 12.99 16.03 -10.19
N LEU A 36 14.11 16.51 -10.75
CA LEU A 36 14.27 17.94 -11.09
C LEU A 36 14.97 18.14 -12.45
N ALA A 37 14.50 17.46 -13.49
CA ALA A 37 14.73 17.97 -14.84
C ALA A 37 13.81 19.18 -15.05
N ARG A 38 14.39 20.39 -15.08
CA ARG A 38 13.70 21.59 -15.59
C ARG A 38 13.14 21.24 -16.97
N ARG A 39 11.82 21.15 -17.10
CA ARG A 39 11.16 21.00 -18.39
C ARG A 39 11.51 22.22 -19.24
N GLU A 40 12.04 22.00 -20.43
CA GLU A 40 11.86 22.94 -21.51
C GLU A 40 10.35 23.06 -21.78
N GLU A 41 9.89 24.29 -21.98
CA GLU A 41 8.49 24.62 -22.24
C GLU A 41 7.96 23.85 -23.45
N SER A 42 7.27 22.74 -23.18
CA SER A 42 6.55 22.00 -24.20
C SER A 42 5.28 22.78 -24.57
N GLN A 43 5.13 23.13 -25.85
CA GLN A 43 3.95 23.79 -26.40
C GLN A 43 2.64 23.06 -26.03
N PRO A 44 1.52 23.79 -25.88
CA PRO A 44 0.23 23.19 -25.53
C PRO A 44 -0.23 22.30 -26.68
N VAL A 45 -0.20 20.99 -26.47
CA VAL A 45 -0.84 20.03 -27.36
C VAL A 45 -2.32 20.01 -26.99
N THR A 46 -3.15 20.74 -27.72
CA THR A 46 -4.60 20.57 -27.66
C THR A 46 -4.92 19.22 -28.31
N ARG A 47 -5.07 18.18 -27.49
CA ARG A 47 -5.68 16.93 -27.92
C ARG A 47 -7.18 17.08 -27.71
N ASP A 48 -7.95 16.90 -28.77
CA ASP A 48 -9.39 16.67 -28.66
C ASP A 48 -9.58 15.36 -27.87
N VAL A 49 -9.80 15.48 -26.57
CA VAL A 49 -10.14 14.35 -25.71
C VAL A 49 -11.64 14.10 -25.91
N PRO A 50 -12.06 12.90 -26.34
CA PRO A 50 -13.47 12.56 -26.39
C PRO A 50 -14.10 12.77 -25.02
N ASP A 51 -15.34 13.27 -25.00
CA ASP A 51 -16.14 13.59 -23.81
C ASP A 51 -15.96 12.51 -22.73
N GLN A 52 -15.11 12.80 -21.74
CA GLN A 52 -14.85 11.90 -20.64
C GLN A 52 -16.13 11.87 -19.81
N GLU A 53 -16.70 10.68 -19.59
CA GLU A 53 -17.80 10.50 -18.64
C GLU A 53 -17.48 11.28 -17.35
N ALA A 54 -18.46 12.05 -16.87
CA ALA A 54 -18.29 12.90 -15.71
C ALA A 54 -17.79 12.07 -14.51
N ARG A 55 -16.56 12.33 -14.06
CA ARG A 55 -15.94 11.69 -12.89
C ARG A 55 -16.47 12.30 -11.60
N GLN A 56 -16.55 11.49 -10.55
CA GLN A 56 -16.79 12.00 -9.18
C GLN A 56 -15.45 12.25 -8.46
N GLY A 57 -15.25 13.48 -7.97
CA GLY A 57 -14.04 13.87 -7.24
C GLY A 57 -12.85 14.23 -8.13
N ASP A 58 -11.70 14.45 -7.50
CA ASP A 58 -10.43 14.73 -8.18
C ASP A 58 -9.50 13.51 -8.18
N TRP A 59 -8.48 13.54 -9.03
CA TRP A 59 -7.51 12.45 -9.17
C TRP A 59 -6.25 12.67 -8.33
N MET A 60 -5.56 11.58 -8.05
CA MET A 60 -4.20 11.55 -7.51
C MET A 60 -3.25 10.93 -8.52
N GLN A 61 -1.97 11.35 -8.47
CA GLN A 61 -0.92 10.71 -9.25
C GLN A 61 -0.45 9.43 -8.54
N THR A 62 -0.35 8.33 -9.28
CA THR A 62 0.22 7.06 -8.78
C THR A 62 1.70 6.93 -9.10
N TYR A 63 2.37 5.94 -8.52
CA TYR A 63 3.81 5.69 -8.69
C TYR A 63 4.25 5.58 -10.15
N THR A 64 3.48 4.87 -10.98
CA THR A 64 3.72 4.71 -12.41
C THR A 64 3.37 5.97 -13.23
N GLY A 65 3.03 7.08 -12.57
CA GLY A 65 2.73 8.37 -13.19
C GLY A 65 1.33 8.46 -13.79
N ARG A 66 0.39 7.60 -13.36
CA ARG A 66 -1.00 7.57 -13.85
C ARG A 66 -1.91 8.40 -12.95
N GLN A 67 -3.09 8.70 -13.46
CA GLN A 67 -4.17 9.31 -12.69
C GLN A 67 -5.05 8.21 -12.11
N PHE A 68 -5.47 8.36 -10.85
CA PHE A 68 -6.44 7.50 -10.19
C PHE A 68 -7.45 8.36 -9.45
N TRP A 69 -8.74 8.03 -9.52
CA TRP A 69 -9.83 8.76 -8.84
C TRP A 69 -10.34 7.95 -7.63
N PRO A 70 -9.91 8.25 -6.39
CA PRO A 70 -10.32 7.45 -5.24
C PRO A 70 -11.83 7.46 -4.96
N LEU A 71 -12.54 8.52 -5.35
CA LEU A 71 -14.00 8.64 -5.17
C LEU A 71 -14.81 8.02 -6.32
N ASP A 72 -14.15 7.69 -7.44
CA ASP A 72 -14.73 7.08 -8.64
C ASP A 72 -13.75 6.05 -9.26
N PRO A 73 -13.38 4.99 -8.51
CA PRO A 73 -12.33 4.07 -8.92
C PRO A 73 -12.84 3.16 -10.03
N ARG A 74 -12.06 3.05 -11.11
CA ARG A 74 -12.31 2.09 -12.19
C ARG A 74 -11.26 1.00 -12.20
N SER A 75 -11.70 -0.24 -12.41
CA SER A 75 -10.83 -1.41 -12.30
C SER A 75 -9.63 -1.35 -13.27
N GLU A 76 -9.83 -0.85 -14.48
CA GLU A 76 -8.79 -0.72 -15.52
C GLU A 76 -7.69 0.29 -15.17
N GLU A 77 -7.94 1.17 -14.20
CA GLU A 77 -6.98 2.17 -13.69
C GLU A 77 -6.13 1.60 -12.55
N VAL A 78 -6.50 0.44 -12.02
CA VAL A 78 -5.72 -0.27 -10.99
C VAL A 78 -4.53 -0.98 -11.63
N VAL A 79 -3.34 -0.66 -11.12
CA VAL A 79 -2.05 -1.21 -11.55
C VAL A 79 -1.36 -1.84 -10.34
N ILE A 80 -0.89 -3.08 -10.49
CA ILE A 80 -0.30 -3.82 -9.38
C ILE A 80 1.02 -3.20 -8.91
N ASP A 81 1.82 -2.65 -9.83
CA ASP A 81 3.08 -1.97 -9.50
C ASP A 81 2.84 -0.73 -8.61
N ASP A 82 1.73 -0.01 -8.81
CA ASP A 82 1.34 1.12 -7.94
C ASP A 82 0.96 0.64 -6.53
N ILE A 83 0.25 -0.49 -6.43
CA ILE A 83 -0.15 -1.08 -5.14
C ILE A 83 1.10 -1.56 -4.38
N ALA A 84 1.93 -2.38 -5.03
CA ALA A 84 3.12 -2.96 -4.40
C ALA A 84 4.06 -1.86 -3.88
N HIS A 85 4.30 -0.83 -4.69
CA HIS A 85 5.16 0.29 -4.32
C HIS A 85 4.56 1.13 -3.17
N SER A 86 3.27 1.49 -3.26
CA SER A 86 2.64 2.30 -2.21
C SER A 86 2.62 1.55 -0.88
N LEU A 87 2.19 0.28 -0.87
CA LEU A 87 2.10 -0.53 0.34
C LEU A 87 3.46 -0.88 0.94
N SER A 88 4.53 -0.94 0.13
CA SER A 88 5.89 -1.20 0.64
C SER A 88 6.46 -0.02 1.42
N LEU A 89 5.98 1.20 1.15
CA LEU A 89 6.38 2.43 1.81
C LEU A 89 5.47 2.83 2.99
N GLN A 90 4.28 2.27 3.08
CA GLN A 90 3.33 2.57 4.16
C GLN A 90 3.61 1.71 5.39
N CYS A 91 3.95 2.35 6.50
CA CYS A 91 4.07 1.70 7.80
C CYS A 91 2.71 1.31 8.35
N ARG A 92 2.60 0.07 8.85
CA ARG A 92 1.50 -0.30 9.75
C ARG A 92 1.59 0.45 11.08
N TYR A 93 0.48 0.46 11.81
CA TYR A 93 0.37 1.08 13.14
C TYR A 93 0.70 2.58 13.13
N ALA A 94 0.50 3.26 12.00
CA ALA A 94 0.92 4.64 11.76
C ALA A 94 2.40 4.90 12.14
N GLY A 95 3.27 3.91 11.96
CA GLY A 95 4.70 4.03 12.25
C GLY A 95 5.09 3.93 13.72
N HIS A 96 4.17 3.59 14.63
CA HIS A 96 4.48 3.38 16.05
C HIS A 96 5.14 2.02 16.37
N CYS A 97 5.68 1.37 15.34
CA CYS A 97 6.50 0.16 15.45
C CYS A 97 7.91 0.48 15.95
N ARG A 98 8.56 -0.50 16.60
CA ARG A 98 9.96 -0.39 17.03
C ARG A 98 10.92 -0.35 15.84
N ARG A 99 10.60 -1.07 14.77
CA ARG A 99 11.28 -1.08 13.47
C ARG A 99 10.25 -0.95 12.36
N PHE A 100 10.69 -0.46 11.20
CA PHE A 100 9.84 -0.37 10.00
C PHE A 100 9.14 -1.70 9.72
N TYR A 101 7.84 -1.63 9.45
CA TYR A 101 6.99 -2.78 9.14
C TYR A 101 5.88 -2.32 8.22
N SER A 102 5.91 -2.76 6.98
CA SER A 102 5.05 -2.24 5.92
C SER A 102 3.73 -3.01 5.79
N VAL A 103 2.73 -2.37 5.17
CA VAL A 103 1.48 -3.03 4.78
C VAL A 103 1.75 -4.16 3.77
N ALA A 104 2.75 -3.98 2.89
CA ALA A 104 3.18 -5.03 1.96
C ALA A 104 3.72 -6.27 2.68
N GLU A 105 4.60 -6.10 3.69
CA GLU A 105 5.12 -7.24 4.47
C GLU A 105 3.99 -8.00 5.16
N HIS A 106 3.07 -7.29 5.81
CA HIS A 106 1.87 -7.88 6.41
C HIS A 106 1.06 -8.72 5.41
N SER A 107 0.73 -8.12 4.26
CA SER A 107 -0.04 -8.78 3.20
C SER A 107 0.66 -10.04 2.66
N VAL A 108 1.99 -9.99 2.49
CA VAL A 108 2.77 -11.14 2.00
C VAL A 108 2.82 -12.27 3.03
N LEU A 109 3.10 -11.97 4.30
CA LEU A 109 3.17 -12.98 5.36
C LEU A 109 1.81 -13.67 5.55
N LEU A 110 0.73 -12.88 5.52
CA LEU A 110 -0.64 -13.38 5.56
C LEU A 110 -0.94 -14.31 4.36
N ALA A 111 -0.63 -13.85 3.14
CA ALA A 111 -0.84 -14.64 1.92
C ALA A 111 -0.06 -15.96 1.90
N ARG A 112 1.21 -15.95 2.34
CA ARG A 112 2.05 -17.14 2.43
C ARG A 112 1.46 -18.19 3.39
N TRP A 113 0.98 -17.75 4.55
CA TRP A 113 0.32 -18.63 5.51
C TRP A 113 -1.00 -19.19 4.94
N LEU A 114 -1.84 -18.32 4.36
CA LEU A 114 -3.12 -18.72 3.74
C LEU A 114 -2.89 -19.70 2.59
N ARG A 115 -1.83 -19.54 1.80
CA ARG A 115 -1.49 -20.44 0.68
C ARG A 115 -1.26 -21.86 1.16
N GLY A 116 -0.60 -22.04 2.30
CA GLY A 116 -0.31 -23.34 2.89
C GLY A 116 -1.56 -24.05 3.43
N LYS A 117 -2.57 -23.30 3.88
CA LYS A 117 -3.77 -23.87 4.53
C LYS A 117 -5.01 -23.94 3.65
N TYR A 118 -5.24 -22.93 2.81
CA TYR A 118 -6.52 -22.70 2.12
C TYR A 118 -6.39 -22.54 0.60
N GLY A 119 -5.17 -22.69 0.06
CA GLY A 119 -4.91 -22.67 -1.39
C GLY A 119 -4.68 -21.27 -1.98
N ALA A 120 -4.35 -21.24 -3.28
CA ALA A 120 -3.86 -20.04 -3.96
C ALA A 120 -4.91 -18.92 -4.09
N MET A 121 -6.18 -19.27 -4.28
CA MET A 121 -7.25 -18.27 -4.39
C MET A 121 -7.44 -17.50 -3.08
N THR A 122 -7.53 -18.21 -1.95
CA THR A 122 -7.64 -17.59 -0.61
C THR A 122 -6.40 -16.76 -0.29
N ALA A 123 -5.21 -17.24 -0.67
CA ALA A 123 -3.98 -16.49 -0.52
C ALA A 123 -3.96 -15.20 -1.36
N LEU A 124 -4.53 -15.21 -2.58
CA LEU A 124 -4.60 -14.02 -3.41
C LEU A 124 -5.53 -12.96 -2.81
N TYR A 125 -6.65 -13.39 -2.20
CA TYR A 125 -7.45 -12.48 -1.36
C TYR A 125 -6.64 -11.91 -0.20
N GLY A 126 -5.90 -12.75 0.53
CA GLY A 126 -5.04 -12.30 1.62
C GLY A 126 -3.95 -11.31 1.18
N LEU A 127 -3.37 -11.49 0.00
CA LEU A 127 -2.37 -10.55 -0.52
C LEU A 127 -2.98 -9.19 -0.86
N LEU A 128 -4.23 -9.16 -1.32
CA LEU A 128 -4.89 -7.96 -1.86
C LEU A 128 -5.93 -7.35 -0.90
N HIS A 129 -6.09 -7.87 0.32
CA HIS A 129 -7.17 -7.43 1.21
C HIS A 129 -7.04 -5.96 1.65
N ASP A 130 -5.81 -5.49 1.88
CA ASP A 130 -5.47 -4.09 2.22
C ASP A 130 -5.06 -3.27 0.98
N ALA A 131 -5.29 -3.77 -0.23
CA ALA A 131 -4.82 -3.11 -1.46
C ALA A 131 -5.45 -1.72 -1.69
N SER A 132 -6.64 -1.45 -1.15
CA SER A 132 -7.24 -0.11 -1.18
C SER A 132 -6.42 0.94 -0.41
N GLU A 133 -5.62 0.54 0.57
CA GLU A 133 -4.73 1.43 1.33
C GLU A 133 -3.63 2.03 0.46
N ALA A 134 -3.31 1.42 -0.68
CA ALA A 134 -2.39 2.01 -1.67
C ALA A 134 -2.87 3.38 -2.17
N TYR A 135 -4.20 3.61 -2.16
CA TYR A 135 -4.86 4.83 -2.61
C TYR A 135 -5.46 5.66 -1.46
N LEU A 136 -5.76 5.03 -0.33
CA LEU A 136 -6.48 5.65 0.80
C LEU A 136 -5.69 5.74 2.10
N VAL A 137 -4.45 5.24 2.11
CA VAL A 137 -3.54 5.06 3.25
C VAL A 137 -4.04 4.10 4.33
N ASP A 138 -3.12 3.43 5.04
CA ASP A 138 -3.43 2.69 6.27
C ASP A 138 -3.91 3.65 7.37
N VAL A 139 -5.23 3.76 7.52
CA VAL A 139 -5.85 4.53 8.59
C VAL A 139 -5.95 3.66 9.85
N PRO A 140 -5.38 4.09 11.00
CA PRO A 140 -5.50 3.36 12.25
C PRO A 140 -6.95 3.00 12.61
N ARG A 141 -7.18 1.72 12.92
CA ARG A 141 -8.50 1.13 13.20
C ARG A 141 -9.39 1.98 14.15
N PRO A 142 -8.89 2.59 15.25
CA PRO A 142 -9.73 3.42 16.12
C PRO A 142 -10.30 4.69 15.48
N VAL A 143 -9.66 5.19 14.41
CA VAL A 143 -10.06 6.43 13.72
C VAL A 143 -11.10 6.15 12.63
N LYS A 144 -11.04 4.97 11.96
CA LYS A 144 -11.92 4.61 10.83
C LYS A 144 -13.41 4.90 11.09
N PRO A 145 -14.03 4.54 12.25
CA PRO A 145 -15.45 4.81 12.50
C PRO A 145 -15.83 6.29 12.58
N SER A 146 -14.86 7.18 12.81
CA SER A 146 -15.09 8.63 12.90
C SER A 146 -14.96 9.33 11.54
N LEU A 147 -14.46 8.65 10.51
CA LEU A 147 -14.30 9.19 9.17
C LEU A 147 -15.58 8.99 8.35
N THR A 148 -16.36 10.05 8.20
CA THR A 148 -17.61 10.00 7.43
C THR A 148 -17.34 9.70 5.95
N GLY A 149 -18.02 8.69 5.39
CA GLY A 149 -17.88 8.31 3.98
C GLY A 149 -16.65 7.45 3.65
N TYR A 150 -15.72 7.28 4.59
CA TYR A 150 -14.47 6.55 4.34
C TYR A 150 -14.72 5.08 4.04
N LYS A 151 -15.61 4.43 4.80
CA LYS A 151 -15.93 3.02 4.61
C LYS A 151 -16.52 2.74 3.23
N GLU A 152 -17.37 3.62 2.74
CA GLU A 152 -17.97 3.52 1.41
C GLU A 152 -16.93 3.71 0.31
N VAL A 153 -16.00 4.65 0.47
CA VAL A 153 -14.90 4.90 -0.46
C VAL A 153 -13.93 3.72 -0.49
N GLU A 154 -13.51 3.23 0.68
CA GLU A 154 -12.65 2.06 0.84
C GLU A 154 -13.26 0.82 0.17
N ALA A 155 -14.56 0.57 0.38
CA ALA A 155 -15.27 -0.53 -0.26
C ALA A 155 -15.31 -0.41 -1.80
N LYS A 156 -15.50 0.80 -2.35
CA LYS A 156 -15.47 1.02 -3.81
C LYS A 156 -14.10 0.77 -4.41
N VAL A 157 -13.04 1.29 -3.78
CA VAL A 157 -11.66 1.08 -4.24
C VAL A 157 -11.31 -0.40 -4.17
N GLN A 158 -11.64 -1.06 -3.06
CA GLN A 158 -11.39 -2.49 -2.88
C GLN A 158 -12.12 -3.35 -3.91
N ALA A 159 -13.37 -3.01 -4.24
CA ALA A 159 -14.13 -3.67 -5.30
C ALA A 159 -13.48 -3.49 -6.68
N ALA A 160 -12.99 -2.30 -7.00
CA ALA A 160 -12.26 -2.04 -8.25
C ALA A 160 -10.95 -2.87 -8.33
N VAL A 161 -10.22 -2.99 -7.21
CA VAL A 161 -9.04 -3.86 -7.11
C VAL A 161 -9.40 -5.33 -7.34
N PHE A 162 -10.41 -5.85 -6.65
CA PHE A 162 -10.84 -7.24 -6.82
C PHE A 162 -11.31 -7.53 -8.24
N GLN A 163 -12.11 -6.62 -8.82
CA GLN A 163 -12.51 -6.72 -10.22
C GLN A 163 -11.31 -6.75 -11.16
N ARG A 164 -10.31 -5.89 -10.95
CA ARG A 164 -9.09 -5.83 -11.79
C ARG A 164 -8.36 -7.16 -11.84
N PHE A 165 -8.32 -7.88 -10.72
CA PHE A 165 -7.59 -9.14 -10.58
C PHE A 165 -8.48 -10.40 -10.65
N GLY A 166 -9.75 -10.25 -11.06
CA GLY A 166 -10.67 -11.36 -11.27
C GLY A 166 -11.10 -12.05 -9.97
N LEU A 167 -11.13 -11.32 -8.87
CA LEU A 167 -11.66 -11.76 -7.58
C LEU A 167 -13.12 -11.29 -7.43
N PRO A 168 -14.03 -12.17 -6.98
CA PRO A 168 -15.33 -11.74 -6.46
C PRO A 168 -15.19 -10.66 -5.35
N ALA A 169 -16.23 -9.85 -5.18
CA ALA A 169 -16.21 -8.73 -4.23
C ALA A 169 -16.17 -9.18 -2.75
N ASP A 170 -16.71 -10.37 -2.46
CA ASP A 170 -16.83 -10.88 -1.10
C ASP A 170 -15.50 -11.46 -0.59
N LEU A 171 -14.93 -10.81 0.43
CA LEU A 171 -13.74 -11.29 1.11
C LEU A 171 -14.07 -12.56 1.92
N PRO A 172 -13.34 -13.67 1.76
CA PRO A 172 -13.58 -14.88 2.54
C PRO A 172 -13.34 -14.65 4.05
N ASP A 173 -14.22 -15.19 4.90
CA ASP A 173 -14.11 -15.11 6.37
C ASP A 173 -12.76 -15.64 6.89
N THR A 174 -12.18 -16.62 6.20
CA THR A 174 -10.86 -17.18 6.54
C THR A 174 -9.73 -16.17 6.42
N VAL A 175 -9.84 -15.19 5.51
CA VAL A 175 -8.88 -14.09 5.38
C VAL A 175 -9.05 -13.10 6.53
N HIS A 176 -10.30 -12.78 6.88
CA HIS A 176 -10.59 -11.90 8.02
C HIS A 176 -10.13 -12.50 9.37
N ASP A 177 -10.33 -13.80 9.58
CA ASP A 177 -9.79 -14.52 10.75
C ASP A 177 -8.26 -14.41 10.79
N ALA A 178 -7.61 -14.69 9.66
CA ALA A 178 -6.16 -14.70 9.58
C ALA A 178 -5.55 -13.29 9.80
N ASP A 179 -6.14 -12.24 9.23
CA ASP A 179 -5.73 -10.84 9.46
C ASP A 179 -5.82 -10.45 10.95
N ASN A 180 -6.88 -10.85 11.65
CA ASN A 180 -6.98 -10.55 13.08
C ASN A 180 -5.96 -11.32 13.93
N ARG A 181 -5.55 -12.51 13.49
CA ARG A 181 -4.63 -13.39 14.22
C ARG A 181 -3.16 -13.03 13.97
N ILE A 182 -2.81 -12.59 12.77
CA ILE A 182 -1.43 -12.18 12.46
C ILE A 182 -0.98 -10.99 13.31
N ILE A 183 -1.92 -10.15 13.78
CA ILE A 183 -1.64 -9.11 14.79
C ILE A 183 -0.82 -9.69 15.96
N GLY A 184 -1.16 -10.88 16.45
CA GLY A 184 -0.45 -11.52 17.57
C GLY A 184 1.02 -11.85 17.27
N ASP A 185 1.36 -12.11 16.01
CA ASP A 185 2.75 -12.27 15.56
C ASP A 185 3.45 -10.91 15.43
N GLU A 186 2.73 -9.88 14.95
CA GLU A 186 3.23 -8.51 14.78
C GLU A 186 3.59 -7.80 16.09
N LEU A 187 2.95 -8.17 17.21
CA LEU A 187 3.19 -7.57 18.53
C LEU A 187 4.64 -7.62 18.98
N VAL A 188 5.46 -8.54 18.44
CA VAL A 188 6.91 -8.59 18.70
C VAL A 188 7.62 -7.29 18.34
N ASN A 189 7.04 -6.51 17.41
CA ASN A 189 7.57 -5.23 16.94
C ASN A 189 6.92 -4.02 17.63
N LEU A 190 6.07 -4.21 18.64
CA LEU A 190 5.46 -3.13 19.42
C LEU A 190 6.00 -3.10 20.86
N GLN A 191 5.82 -1.96 21.54
CA GLN A 191 6.06 -1.91 22.98
C GLN A 191 4.97 -2.71 23.71
N PRO A 192 5.32 -3.56 24.70
CA PRO A 192 4.35 -4.37 25.40
C PRO A 192 3.22 -3.57 26.08
N MET A 193 1.99 -4.01 25.91
CA MET A 193 0.79 -3.45 26.55
C MET A 193 -0.19 -4.56 26.96
N GLU A 194 -1.09 -4.30 27.91
CA GLU A 194 -2.04 -5.30 28.42
C GLU A 194 -2.98 -5.88 27.35
N TRP A 195 -3.39 -5.08 26.36
CA TRP A 195 -4.31 -5.52 25.32
C TRP A 195 -3.72 -6.62 24.43
N HIS A 196 -2.39 -6.78 24.41
CA HIS A 196 -1.68 -7.83 23.69
C HIS A 196 -2.17 -9.23 24.05
N ALA A 197 -2.64 -9.42 25.30
CA ALA A 197 -3.18 -10.70 25.77
C ALA A 197 -4.40 -11.19 24.98
N ARG A 198 -5.09 -10.30 24.24
CA ARG A 198 -6.25 -10.65 23.39
C ARG A 198 -5.86 -11.35 22.09
N HIS A 199 -4.59 -11.28 21.69
CA HIS A 199 -4.08 -11.85 20.44
C HIS A 199 -3.16 -13.06 20.70
N SER A 200 -3.60 -13.97 21.58
CA SER A 200 -2.83 -15.16 21.93
C SER A 200 -2.89 -16.27 20.86
N ASP A 201 -3.98 -16.35 20.08
CA ASP A 201 -4.14 -17.32 18.99
C ASP A 201 -3.55 -16.80 17.67
N LYS A 202 -2.23 -16.59 17.68
CA LYS A 202 -1.48 -16.09 16.53
C LYS A 202 -1.25 -17.14 15.45
N LEU A 203 -0.89 -16.71 14.25
CA LEU A 203 -0.64 -17.61 13.12
C LEU A 203 0.67 -18.40 13.26
N GLY A 204 1.62 -17.85 14.02
CA GLY A 204 2.97 -18.40 14.20
C GLY A 204 3.91 -18.03 13.06
N VAL A 205 3.65 -16.92 12.35
CA VAL A 205 4.52 -16.45 11.26
C VAL A 205 5.64 -15.56 11.82
N PRO A 206 6.89 -15.72 11.34
CA PRO A 206 7.97 -14.81 11.73
C PRO A 206 7.82 -13.46 11.03
N ILE A 207 7.93 -12.38 11.80
CA ILE A 207 7.99 -11.01 11.27
C ILE A 207 9.43 -10.73 10.81
N MET A 208 9.59 -10.31 9.56
CA MET A 208 10.88 -10.23 8.87
C MET A 208 11.51 -8.85 8.96
N LEU A 209 10.70 -7.79 9.04
CA LEU A 209 11.11 -6.39 9.11
C LEU A 209 11.92 -5.98 7.88
N TRP A 210 11.34 -6.26 6.72
CA TRP A 210 11.91 -5.96 5.41
C TRP A 210 12.08 -4.46 5.20
N SER A 211 13.11 -4.08 4.45
CA SER A 211 13.16 -2.74 3.85
C SER A 211 12.00 -2.56 2.85
N PRO A 212 11.62 -1.31 2.51
CA PRO A 212 10.59 -1.08 1.49
C PRO A 212 10.87 -1.80 0.16
N ALA A 213 12.12 -1.77 -0.32
CA ALA A 213 12.51 -2.44 -1.56
C ALA A 213 12.31 -3.96 -1.51
N GLU A 214 12.72 -4.61 -0.41
CA GLU A 214 12.51 -6.04 -0.20
C GLU A 214 11.01 -6.38 -0.11
N ALA A 215 10.23 -5.56 0.59
CA ALA A 215 8.79 -5.78 0.74
C ALA A 215 8.05 -5.62 -0.61
N GLU A 216 8.44 -4.66 -1.45
CA GLU A 216 7.90 -4.48 -2.80
C GLU A 216 8.21 -5.69 -3.69
N GLU A 217 9.46 -6.17 -3.68
CA GLU A 217 9.88 -7.34 -4.45
C GLU A 217 9.12 -8.60 -4.02
N GLU A 218 9.03 -8.84 -2.71
CA GLU A 218 8.33 -9.99 -2.14
C GLU A 218 6.82 -9.95 -2.42
N PHE A 219 6.22 -8.76 -2.42
CA PHE A 219 4.82 -8.56 -2.81
C PHE A 219 4.62 -8.92 -4.27
N MET A 220 5.45 -8.41 -5.17
CA MET A 220 5.34 -8.66 -6.61
C MET A 220 5.59 -10.13 -6.97
N TRP A 221 6.56 -10.78 -6.33
CA TRP A 221 6.80 -12.22 -6.51
C TRP A 221 5.62 -13.06 -6.03
N THR A 222 5.11 -12.77 -4.84
CA THR A 222 3.96 -13.47 -4.26
C THR A 222 2.73 -13.28 -5.15
N PHE A 223 2.47 -12.05 -5.61
CA PHE A 223 1.37 -11.74 -6.53
C PHE A 223 1.47 -12.55 -7.82
N ARG A 224 2.62 -12.51 -8.51
CA ARG A 224 2.82 -13.22 -9.79
C ARG A 224 2.61 -14.73 -9.62
N ALA A 225 3.18 -15.31 -8.56
CA ALA A 225 3.03 -16.73 -8.27
C ALA A 225 1.58 -17.15 -7.99
N LEU A 226 0.83 -16.33 -7.25
CA LEU A 226 -0.58 -16.60 -6.95
C LEU A 226 -1.48 -16.38 -8.17
N MET A 227 -1.19 -15.37 -8.98
CA MET A 227 -1.91 -15.11 -10.24
C MET A 227 -1.78 -16.29 -11.21
N ASP A 228 -0.57 -16.82 -11.37
CA ASP A 228 -0.31 -17.97 -12.24
C ASP A 228 -1.11 -19.20 -11.76
N GLN A 229 -1.03 -19.53 -10.47
CA GLN A 229 -1.74 -20.66 -9.87
C GLN A 229 -3.27 -20.53 -9.83
N THR A 230 -3.81 -19.33 -10.05
CA THR A 230 -5.26 -19.06 -10.06
C THR A 230 -5.80 -18.79 -11.46
N ALA A 231 -4.97 -18.86 -12.51
CA ALA A 231 -5.39 -18.59 -13.89
C ALA A 231 -6.54 -19.50 -14.33
N ASP A 232 -6.42 -20.81 -14.11
CA ASP A 232 -7.43 -21.79 -14.52
C ASP A 232 -8.76 -21.64 -13.76
N VAL A 233 -8.70 -21.36 -12.46
CA VAL A 233 -9.89 -21.18 -11.61
C VAL A 233 -10.67 -19.92 -12.00
N ARG A 234 -9.97 -18.87 -12.45
CA ARG A 234 -10.59 -17.62 -12.93
C ARG A 234 -11.11 -17.74 -14.36
N GLY A 235 -10.42 -18.49 -15.22
CA GLY A 235 -10.84 -18.77 -16.60
C GLY A 235 -12.08 -19.66 -16.71
N GLY A 236 -12.28 -20.59 -15.77
CA GLY A 236 -13.39 -21.56 -15.78
C GLY A 236 -14.80 -20.97 -15.61
N LYS A 237 -14.96 -19.72 -15.18
CA LYS A 237 -16.28 -19.06 -15.04
C LYS A 237 -16.80 -18.37 -16.31
N ALA A 238 -15.99 -18.22 -17.36
CA ALA A 238 -16.42 -17.58 -18.60
C ALA A 238 -17.17 -18.52 -19.59
N GLY A 239 -17.19 -19.84 -19.33
CA GLY A 239 -17.75 -20.85 -20.25
C GLY A 239 -19.15 -21.38 -19.93
N GLY A 240 -19.81 -20.87 -18.88
CA GLY A 240 -21.04 -21.46 -18.34
C GLY A 240 -22.30 -20.62 -18.56
N LYS A 241 -22.64 -20.27 -19.81
CA LYS A 241 -24.00 -19.88 -20.23
C LYS A 241 -24.13 -19.85 -21.75
N ALA A 242 -24.32 -21.03 -22.34
CA ALA A 242 -24.93 -21.21 -23.66
C ALA A 242 -25.50 -22.63 -23.73
N ALA A 243 -26.72 -22.79 -23.20
CA ALA A 243 -27.66 -23.86 -23.54
C ALA A 243 -29.06 -23.39 -23.14
#